data_AF-A0A1G9TNT3-F1
#
_entry.id   AF-A0A1G9TNT3-F1
#
_cell.length_a   1.000
_cell.length_b   1.000
_cell.length_c   1.000
_cell.angle_alpha   90.00
_cell.angle_beta   90.00
_cell.angle_gamma   90.00
#
_symmetry.space_group_name_H-M   'P 1'
#
loop_
_entity.id
_entity.type
_entity.pdbx_description
1 polymer ?
#
loop_
_entity_poly.entity_id
_entity_poly.type
_entity_poly.pdbx_seq_one_letter_code
_entity_poly.pdbx_strand_id
1 'polypeptide(L)'
;MNVHPAPDRHRKSLVRRLSSAALAVLATAFLVAPPANALALPTPREFVSNLDLECFRTTPYQPPSVTLALRHLNPVLVNFPIGQVTLGQREQLCVPVAKNNVLPPPNTIDYLRFVDLSCYRVTGTALDQSLSLRHLNPVLQSVPGIQVVLDRPEHLCVPVAKNGLVPAPDVLRVISHIDLLCYAHRPNVPMNRALALQQLNPVLTGQIPTASVRVTDPRQLCVPVLKAGDTIPPDVLDIVRWIDLERYDIIAPAIPQVTLSLRHLNPVLAGLPGETATLTGALQLAVPVAKNGQVPPG
;
A
#
# COMPACT_ATOMS: atom_id res chain seq x y z
N MET A 1 -46.80 63.50 -0.70
CA MET A 1 -46.46 64.36 0.46
C MET A 1 -47.59 64.29 1.47
N ASN A 2 -47.24 64.29 2.76
CA ASN A 2 -48.09 64.41 3.97
C ASN A 2 -48.88 63.14 4.32
N VAL A 3 -48.43 62.24 5.21
CA VAL A 3 -48.06 62.33 6.64
C VAL A 3 -49.16 62.95 7.51
N HIS A 4 -49.84 62.11 8.29
CA HIS A 4 -50.46 62.46 9.58
C HIS A 4 -50.82 61.18 10.41
N PRO A 5 -51.00 61.29 11.74
CA PRO A 5 -50.21 60.53 12.72
C PRO A 5 -51.02 59.59 13.64
N ALA A 6 -50.29 58.89 14.53
CA ALA A 6 -50.72 58.02 15.64
C ALA A 6 -51.64 58.74 16.66
N PRO A 7 -52.36 58.07 17.60
CA PRO A 7 -51.72 57.36 18.74
C PRO A 7 -52.50 56.20 19.43
N ASP A 8 -51.78 55.52 20.34
CA ASP A 8 -52.15 55.32 21.76
C ASP A 8 -52.54 53.94 22.34
N ARG A 9 -52.00 53.74 23.55
CA ARG A 9 -52.47 52.99 24.73
C ARG A 9 -52.22 51.48 24.90
N HIS A 10 -51.14 51.25 25.66
CA HIS A 10 -51.10 50.49 26.92
C HIS A 10 -52.39 49.80 27.40
N ARG A 11 -52.29 48.47 27.65
CA ARG A 11 -52.95 47.85 28.80
C ARG A 11 -52.10 46.70 29.37
N LYS A 12 -51.72 46.85 30.64
CA LYS A 12 -51.12 45.81 31.50
C LYS A 12 -52.25 44.97 32.12
N SER A 13 -52.05 43.66 32.21
CA SER A 13 -52.70 42.73 33.16
C SER A 13 -51.84 41.45 33.15
N LEU A 14 -50.91 41.23 34.08
CA LEU A 14 -51.04 40.69 35.45
C LEU A 14 -51.88 39.39 35.55
N VAL A 15 -51.14 38.27 35.63
CA VAL A 15 -51.32 37.12 36.55
C VAL A 15 -52.42 36.12 36.23
N ARG A 16 -52.02 34.89 35.86
CA ARG A 16 -52.23 33.70 36.71
C ARG A 16 -51.40 32.50 36.26
N ARG A 17 -50.65 31.96 37.23
CA ARG A 17 -49.90 30.69 37.19
C ARG A 17 -50.85 29.50 37.15
N LEU A 18 -50.56 28.49 36.33
CA LEU A 18 -50.76 27.04 36.58
C LEU A 18 -49.74 26.32 35.67
N SER A 19 -48.60 25.84 36.18
CA SER A 19 -48.43 24.49 36.76
C SER A 19 -48.85 23.38 35.80
N SER A 20 -47.93 22.91 34.95
CA SER A 20 -47.93 21.54 34.43
C SER A 20 -46.51 21.16 34.04
N ALA A 21 -45.79 20.62 35.02
CA ALA A 21 -44.55 19.88 34.81
C ALA A 21 -44.94 18.52 34.21
N ALA A 22 -44.87 18.40 32.88
CA ALA A 22 -44.82 17.10 32.22
C ALA A 22 -43.34 16.75 32.01
N LEU A 23 -42.79 15.98 32.95
CA LEU A 23 -41.52 15.27 32.76
C LEU A 23 -41.74 14.22 31.66
N ALA A 24 -41.48 14.59 30.41
CA ALA A 24 -41.24 13.61 29.36
C ALA A 24 -39.82 13.08 29.56
N VAL A 25 -39.69 11.99 30.31
CA VAL A 25 -38.48 11.16 30.32
C VAL A 25 -38.37 10.55 28.93
N LEU A 26 -37.74 11.26 27.99
CA LEU A 26 -37.21 10.65 26.78
C LEU A 26 -36.09 9.72 27.24
N ALA A 27 -36.44 8.44 27.36
CA ALA A 27 -35.47 7.37 27.35
C ALA A 27 -34.78 7.39 25.97
N THR A 28 -33.69 8.15 25.87
CA THR A 28 -32.70 7.97 24.82
C THR A 28 -32.09 6.59 25.05
N ALA A 29 -32.71 5.57 24.46
CA ALA A 29 -32.07 4.31 24.22
C ALA A 29 -30.87 4.61 23.31
N PHE A 30 -29.72 4.86 23.94
CA PHE A 30 -28.44 4.77 23.27
C PHE A 30 -28.37 3.35 22.74
N LEU A 31 -28.61 3.21 21.43
CA LEU A 31 -28.14 2.08 20.65
C LEU A 31 -26.62 2.09 20.80
N VAL A 32 -26.12 1.42 21.84
CA VAL A 32 -24.72 1.05 21.96
C VAL A 32 -24.46 0.14 20.78
N ALA A 33 -24.00 0.72 19.68
CA ALA A 33 -23.45 -0.06 18.59
C ALA A 33 -22.38 -0.97 19.22
N PRO A 34 -22.44 -2.29 19.01
CA PRO A 34 -21.39 -3.17 19.49
C PRO A 34 -20.05 -2.63 18.99
N PRO A 35 -19.01 -2.59 19.85
CA PRO A 35 -17.72 -2.07 19.44
C PRO A 35 -17.28 -2.80 18.17
N ALA A 36 -16.89 -2.03 17.15
CA ALA A 36 -16.29 -2.61 15.95
C ALA A 36 -15.09 -3.44 16.40
N ASN A 37 -15.17 -4.77 16.26
CA ASN A 37 -14.07 -5.65 16.62
C ASN A 37 -12.89 -5.29 15.72
N ALA A 38 -11.80 -4.83 16.32
CA ALA A 38 -10.55 -4.53 15.61
C ALA A 38 -10.09 -5.78 14.87
N LEU A 39 -9.64 -5.62 13.62
CA LEU A 39 -9.11 -6.75 12.87
C LEU A 39 -7.81 -7.21 13.53
N ALA A 40 -7.70 -8.51 13.78
CA ALA A 40 -6.45 -9.09 14.27
C ALA A 40 -5.39 -8.93 13.19
N LEU A 41 -4.23 -8.38 13.57
CA LEU A 41 -3.11 -8.26 12.64
C LEU A 41 -2.63 -9.66 12.20
N PRO A 42 -2.34 -9.84 10.89
CA PRO A 42 -1.73 -11.07 10.43
C PRO A 42 -0.33 -11.20 11.01
N THR A 43 0.15 -12.44 11.17
CA THR A 43 1.56 -12.64 11.51
C THR A 43 2.46 -12.13 10.38
N PRO A 44 3.71 -11.73 10.67
CA PRO A 44 4.65 -11.29 9.64
C PRO A 44 4.82 -12.31 8.50
N ARG A 45 4.91 -13.61 8.84
CA ARG A 45 5.03 -14.66 7.82
C ARG A 45 3.78 -14.82 6.98
N GLU A 46 2.59 -14.81 7.57
CA GLU A 46 1.33 -14.90 6.82
C GLU A 46 1.20 -13.72 5.85
N PHE A 47 1.49 -12.50 6.31
CA PHE A 47 1.42 -11.31 5.46
C PHE A 47 2.43 -11.38 4.31
N VAL A 48 3.72 -11.57 4.63
CA VAL A 48 4.79 -11.49 3.63
C VAL A 48 4.73 -12.65 2.64
N SER A 49 4.52 -13.89 3.09
CA SER A 49 4.54 -15.07 2.19
C SER A 49 3.42 -15.06 1.15
N ASN A 50 2.37 -14.27 1.37
CA ASN A 50 1.22 -14.12 0.48
C ASN A 50 1.17 -12.77 -0.25
N LEU A 51 2.16 -11.88 -0.04
CA LEU A 51 2.22 -10.59 -0.70
C LEU A 51 2.91 -10.70 -2.06
N ASP A 52 2.10 -10.84 -3.11
CA ASP A 52 2.56 -10.80 -4.49
C ASP A 52 1.93 -9.63 -5.23
N LEU A 53 2.74 -8.93 -6.01
CA LEU A 53 2.30 -7.75 -6.72
C LEU A 53 2.55 -7.87 -8.21
N GLU A 54 1.51 -7.69 -9.02
CA GLU A 54 1.65 -7.48 -10.46
C GLU A 54 1.85 -5.98 -10.71
N CYS A 55 2.91 -5.65 -11.45
CA CYS A 55 3.31 -4.28 -11.73
C CYS A 55 3.02 -3.91 -13.18
N PHE A 56 2.26 -2.84 -13.33
CA PHE A 56 1.77 -2.35 -14.61
C PHE A 56 2.55 -1.13 -15.08
N ARG A 57 2.86 -1.09 -16.38
CA ARG A 57 3.24 0.16 -17.04
C ARG A 57 2.10 1.14 -16.95
N THR A 58 2.43 2.39 -16.71
CA THR A 58 1.45 3.46 -16.65
C THR A 58 1.80 4.64 -17.53
N THR A 59 0.82 5.50 -17.78
CA THR A 59 1.08 6.86 -18.30
C THR A 59 2.06 7.59 -17.38
N PRO A 60 3.10 8.27 -17.93
CA PRO A 60 4.08 8.98 -17.11
C PRO A 60 3.43 10.04 -16.22
N TYR A 61 3.93 10.19 -15.00
CA TYR A 61 3.58 11.28 -14.09
C TYR A 61 4.85 11.80 -13.41
N GLN A 62 5.03 13.12 -13.38
CA GLN A 62 6.15 13.76 -12.70
C GLN A 62 5.64 14.37 -11.38
N PRO A 63 6.00 13.83 -10.21
CA PRO A 63 5.70 14.47 -8.94
C PRO A 63 6.53 15.76 -8.78
N PRO A 64 6.13 16.66 -7.85
CA PRO A 64 7.02 17.68 -7.33
C PRO A 64 8.36 17.07 -6.90
N SER A 65 9.47 17.78 -7.16
CA SER A 65 10.80 17.31 -6.76
C SER A 65 10.90 17.27 -5.24
N VAL A 66 11.12 16.06 -4.69
CA VAL A 66 11.27 15.82 -3.25
C VAL A 66 12.49 14.93 -3.04
N THR A 67 13.37 15.36 -2.13
CA THR A 67 14.48 14.54 -1.64
C THR A 67 14.10 13.93 -0.30
N LEU A 68 14.31 12.63 -0.16
CA LEU A 68 13.92 11.83 0.99
C LEU A 68 15.16 11.18 1.60
N ALA A 69 15.28 11.29 2.93
CA ALA A 69 16.22 10.51 3.71
C ALA A 69 15.58 9.17 4.07
N LEU A 70 16.24 8.06 3.72
CA LEU A 70 15.73 6.70 3.87
C LEU A 70 16.64 5.87 4.78
N ARG A 71 16.03 5.12 5.70
CA ARG A 71 16.71 4.11 6.53
C ARG A 71 16.14 2.73 6.24
N HIS A 72 16.98 1.73 6.04
CA HIS A 72 16.52 0.35 5.87
C HIS A 72 15.87 -0.17 7.16
N LEU A 73 14.73 -0.86 7.00
CA LEU A 73 14.03 -1.53 8.10
C LEU A 73 14.40 -3.01 8.19
N ASN A 74 14.82 -3.61 7.09
CA ASN A 74 15.13 -5.03 7.03
C ASN A 74 16.26 -5.41 8.01
N PRO A 75 16.12 -6.50 8.80
CA PRO A 75 17.14 -6.91 9.77
C PRO A 75 18.53 -7.15 9.18
N VAL A 76 18.62 -7.58 7.91
CA VAL A 76 19.90 -7.83 7.22
C VAL A 76 20.56 -6.52 6.75
N LEU A 77 19.78 -5.47 6.51
CA LEU A 77 20.26 -4.20 5.94
C LEU A 77 20.17 -3.01 6.93
N VAL A 78 19.69 -3.21 8.14
CA VAL A 78 19.39 -2.14 9.11
C VAL A 78 20.61 -1.30 9.50
N ASN A 79 21.81 -1.89 9.45
CA ASN A 79 23.06 -1.23 9.82
C ASN A 79 23.67 -0.39 8.68
N PHE A 80 23.03 -0.37 7.50
CA PHE A 80 23.49 0.50 6.42
C PHE A 80 23.23 1.98 6.73
N PRO A 81 24.10 2.89 6.25
CA PRO A 81 23.89 4.32 6.42
C PRO A 81 22.55 4.79 5.87
N ILE A 82 22.05 5.89 6.42
CA ILE A 82 20.87 6.59 5.88
C ILE A 82 21.21 7.06 4.46
N GLY A 83 20.40 6.64 3.49
CA GLY A 83 20.51 7.05 2.10
C GLY A 83 19.69 8.30 1.81
N GLN A 84 20.06 9.04 0.78
CA GLN A 84 19.24 10.10 0.20
C GLN A 84 18.77 9.66 -1.18
N VAL A 85 17.49 9.87 -1.48
CA VAL A 85 16.93 9.65 -2.82
C VAL A 85 16.11 10.84 -3.25
N THR A 86 16.12 11.13 -4.55
CA THR A 86 15.24 12.15 -5.15
C THR A 86 14.17 11.46 -5.98
N LEU A 87 12.90 11.78 -5.72
CA LEU A 87 11.76 11.25 -6.48
C LEU A 87 11.77 11.79 -7.92
N GLY A 88 11.85 10.88 -8.88
CA GLY A 88 11.66 11.12 -10.31
C GLY A 88 10.26 10.77 -10.77
N GLN A 89 10.10 10.47 -12.06
CA GLN A 89 8.82 10.11 -12.65
C GLN A 89 8.27 8.80 -12.09
N ARG A 90 6.95 8.73 -11.92
CA ARG A 90 6.21 7.48 -11.72
C ARG A 90 6.20 6.71 -13.03
N GLU A 91 6.63 5.44 -12.97
CA GLU A 91 6.63 4.57 -14.15
C GLU A 91 5.65 3.42 -14.03
N GLN A 92 5.41 2.97 -12.79
CA GLN A 92 4.66 1.75 -12.55
C GLN A 92 3.66 1.89 -11.40
N LEU A 93 2.62 1.06 -11.45
CA LEU A 93 1.72 0.80 -10.33
C LEU A 93 1.71 -0.71 -10.10
N CYS A 94 2.08 -1.13 -8.89
CA CYS A 94 2.05 -2.52 -8.46
C CYS A 94 0.81 -2.77 -7.60
N VAL A 95 0.09 -3.85 -7.88
CA VAL A 95 -1.19 -4.18 -7.23
C VAL A 95 -1.23 -5.67 -6.86
N PRO A 96 -1.98 -6.04 -5.81
CA PRO A 96 -1.93 -7.38 -5.24
C PRO A 96 -2.60 -8.42 -6.14
N VAL A 97 -1.95 -9.57 -6.27
CA VAL A 97 -2.44 -10.71 -7.06
C VAL A 97 -2.30 -12.03 -6.30
N ALA A 98 -3.19 -12.98 -6.58
CA ALA A 98 -3.02 -14.38 -6.22
C ALA A 98 -2.37 -15.16 -7.36
N LYS A 99 -1.66 -16.23 -7.02
CA LYS A 99 -1.03 -17.15 -7.99
C LYS A 99 -1.71 -18.49 -8.01
N ASN A 100 -1.95 -19.04 -9.20
CA ASN A 100 -2.47 -20.40 -9.41
C ASN A 100 -3.73 -20.71 -8.59
N ASN A 101 -4.62 -19.72 -8.44
CA ASN A 101 -5.85 -19.79 -7.64
C ASN A 101 -5.62 -20.07 -6.14
N VAL A 102 -4.40 -19.88 -5.63
CA VAL A 102 -4.10 -19.97 -4.20
C VAL A 102 -4.34 -18.59 -3.59
N LEU A 103 -5.46 -18.44 -2.89
CA LEU A 103 -5.81 -17.22 -2.18
C LEU A 103 -5.08 -17.13 -0.82
N PRO A 104 -4.68 -15.92 -0.38
CA PRO A 104 -4.21 -15.72 0.98
C PRO A 104 -5.28 -16.10 2.03
N PRO A 105 -4.89 -16.43 3.27
CA PRO A 105 -5.83 -16.67 4.36
C PRO A 105 -6.82 -15.49 4.57
N PRO A 106 -8.06 -15.73 5.06
CA PRO A 106 -9.08 -14.69 5.20
C PRO A 106 -8.63 -13.44 5.98
N ASN A 107 -7.93 -13.61 7.10
CA ASN A 107 -7.44 -12.46 7.88
C ASN A 107 -6.32 -11.70 7.17
N THR A 108 -5.58 -12.35 6.27
CA THR A 108 -4.46 -11.75 5.55
C THR A 108 -4.92 -11.04 4.27
N ILE A 109 -5.84 -11.66 3.52
CA ILE A 109 -6.36 -11.10 2.26
C ILE A 109 -7.06 -9.75 2.48
N ASP A 110 -7.67 -9.53 3.64
CA ASP A 110 -8.31 -8.27 4.02
C ASP A 110 -7.33 -7.09 4.05
N TYR A 111 -6.06 -7.35 4.34
CA TYR A 111 -4.99 -6.36 4.22
C TYR A 111 -4.38 -6.35 2.83
N LEU A 112 -3.98 -7.51 2.31
CA LEU A 112 -3.21 -7.61 1.06
C LEU A 112 -3.92 -6.98 -0.13
N ARG A 113 -5.25 -7.10 -0.23
CA ARG A 113 -6.02 -6.54 -1.35
C ARG A 113 -5.93 -5.02 -1.49
N PHE A 114 -5.41 -4.31 -0.48
CA PHE A 114 -5.22 -2.87 -0.48
C PHE A 114 -3.74 -2.46 -0.60
N VAL A 115 -2.80 -3.40 -0.75
CA VAL A 115 -1.36 -3.10 -0.88
C VAL A 115 -1.05 -2.67 -2.31
N ASP A 116 -1.33 -1.41 -2.60
CA ASP A 116 -1.10 -0.82 -3.91
C ASP A 116 0.07 0.15 -3.84
N LEU A 117 1.08 -0.08 -4.67
CA LEU A 117 2.34 0.67 -4.62
C LEU A 117 2.57 1.44 -5.91
N SER A 118 2.68 2.75 -5.80
CA SER A 118 3.13 3.62 -6.88
C SER A 118 4.66 3.66 -6.88
N CYS A 119 5.29 3.30 -8.00
CA CYS A 119 6.75 3.19 -8.10
C CYS A 119 7.34 4.32 -8.95
N TYR A 120 8.16 5.14 -8.31
CA TYR A 120 8.85 6.27 -8.89
C TYR A 120 10.29 5.93 -9.14
N ARG A 121 10.86 6.40 -10.24
CA ARG A 121 12.30 6.38 -10.42
C ARG A 121 12.98 7.14 -9.30
N VAL A 122 14.13 6.63 -8.87
CA VAL A 122 15.00 7.35 -7.94
C VAL A 122 16.45 7.24 -8.38
N THR A 123 17.26 8.13 -7.85
CA THR A 123 18.72 8.05 -7.88
C THR A 123 19.23 8.02 -6.46
N GLY A 124 20.35 7.34 -6.22
CA GLY A 124 20.96 7.21 -4.90
C GLY A 124 22.24 6.38 -4.95
N THR A 125 22.85 6.17 -3.79
CA THR A 125 24.12 5.45 -3.65
C THR A 125 23.92 3.93 -3.78
N ALA A 126 24.83 3.27 -4.52
CA ALA A 126 24.86 1.82 -4.62
C ALA A 126 25.25 1.15 -3.29
N LEU A 127 24.75 -0.07 -3.04
CA LEU A 127 25.01 -0.81 -1.79
C LEU A 127 26.12 -1.87 -1.89
N ASP A 128 26.45 -2.37 -3.09
CA ASP A 128 27.40 -3.46 -3.37
C ASP A 128 27.34 -4.64 -2.36
N GLN A 129 26.12 -5.01 -1.95
CA GLN A 129 25.89 -5.98 -0.89
C GLN A 129 25.51 -7.33 -1.47
N SER A 130 26.26 -8.38 -1.11
CA SER A 130 25.94 -9.78 -1.45
C SER A 130 24.86 -10.35 -0.52
N LEU A 131 23.85 -10.99 -1.09
CA LEU A 131 22.70 -11.55 -0.39
C LEU A 131 22.35 -12.92 -0.96
N SER A 132 21.91 -13.84 -0.10
CA SER A 132 21.23 -15.07 -0.52
C SER A 132 19.71 -14.88 -0.44
N LEU A 133 19.01 -15.12 -1.54
CA LEU A 133 17.55 -15.00 -1.64
C LEU A 133 16.90 -16.39 -1.71
N ARG A 134 15.75 -16.52 -1.05
CA ARG A 134 14.89 -17.71 -1.14
C ARG A 134 13.42 -17.30 -1.16
N HIS A 135 12.63 -17.85 -2.07
CA HIS A 135 11.20 -17.53 -2.13
C HIS A 135 10.46 -17.96 -0.87
N LEU A 136 9.57 -17.06 -0.41
CA LEU A 136 8.65 -17.31 0.69
C LEU A 136 7.28 -17.77 0.19
N ASN A 137 6.93 -17.43 -1.05
CA ASN A 137 5.63 -17.77 -1.59
C ASN A 137 5.43 -19.30 -1.70
N PRO A 138 4.31 -19.86 -1.18
CA PRO A 138 4.04 -21.31 -1.22
C PRO A 138 4.11 -21.93 -2.62
N VAL A 139 3.68 -21.22 -3.65
CA VAL A 139 3.67 -21.69 -5.05
C VAL A 139 5.07 -21.74 -5.67
N LEU A 140 6.03 -21.01 -5.10
CA LEU A 140 7.40 -20.87 -5.61
C LEU A 140 8.46 -21.56 -4.73
N GLN A 141 8.06 -22.31 -3.69
CA GLN A 141 9.01 -22.94 -2.76
C GLN A 141 9.96 -23.95 -3.42
N SER A 142 9.57 -24.53 -4.57
CA SER A 142 10.42 -25.44 -5.33
C SER A 142 11.48 -24.73 -6.17
N VAL A 143 11.42 -23.40 -6.30
CA VAL A 143 12.44 -22.63 -7.02
C VAL A 143 13.69 -22.54 -6.13
N PRO A 144 14.87 -22.95 -6.63
CA PRO A 144 16.11 -22.86 -5.86
C PRO A 144 16.42 -21.43 -5.44
N GLY A 145 17.03 -21.28 -4.26
CA GLY A 145 17.55 -19.98 -3.84
C GLY A 145 18.71 -19.53 -4.72
N ILE A 146 18.97 -18.22 -4.73
CA ILE A 146 20.03 -17.59 -5.53
C ILE A 146 20.92 -16.73 -4.64
N GLN A 147 22.12 -16.42 -5.12
CA GLN A 147 22.97 -15.37 -4.53
C GLN A 147 23.00 -14.18 -5.49
N VAL A 148 22.82 -12.99 -4.94
CA VAL A 148 22.77 -11.73 -5.71
C VAL A 148 23.65 -10.68 -5.06
N VAL A 149 24.09 -9.70 -5.84
CA VAL A 149 24.74 -8.48 -5.38
C VAL A 149 23.84 -7.30 -5.71
N LEU A 150 23.48 -6.51 -4.69
CA LEU A 150 22.72 -5.28 -4.87
C LEU A 150 23.61 -4.17 -5.42
N ASP A 151 23.12 -3.46 -6.42
CA ASP A 151 23.80 -2.34 -7.06
C ASP A 151 23.13 -1.02 -6.63
N ARG A 152 22.68 -0.22 -7.60
CA ARG A 152 22.06 1.09 -7.39
C ARG A 152 20.54 1.00 -7.12
N PRO A 153 19.97 1.93 -6.34
CA PRO A 153 18.53 2.07 -6.24
C PRO A 153 17.97 2.58 -7.57
N GLU A 154 16.85 2.02 -8.00
CA GLU A 154 16.19 2.39 -9.26
C GLU A 154 14.76 2.85 -9.06
N HIS A 155 14.03 2.30 -8.07
CA HIS A 155 12.69 2.77 -7.72
C HIS A 155 12.47 2.92 -6.22
N LEU A 156 11.65 3.89 -5.84
CA LEU A 156 10.96 3.92 -4.55
C LEU A 156 9.47 3.67 -4.81
N CYS A 157 8.94 2.60 -4.23
CA CYS A 157 7.54 2.21 -4.31
C CYS A 157 6.83 2.57 -3.00
N VAL A 158 5.76 3.37 -3.08
CA VAL A 158 5.06 3.93 -1.91
C VAL A 158 3.56 3.66 -1.98
N PRO A 159 2.87 3.54 -0.84
CA PRO A 159 1.49 3.09 -0.80
C PRO A 159 0.53 4.17 -1.30
N VAL A 160 -0.44 3.77 -2.11
CA VAL A 160 -1.48 4.64 -2.68
C VAL A 160 -2.86 4.01 -2.53
N ALA A 161 -3.90 4.83 -2.41
CA ALA A 161 -5.29 4.42 -2.60
C ALA A 161 -5.74 4.71 -4.03
N LYS A 162 -6.65 3.88 -4.55
CA LYS A 162 -7.26 4.05 -5.87
C LYS A 162 -8.69 4.54 -5.79
N ASN A 163 -9.07 5.47 -6.65
CA ASN A 163 -10.47 5.91 -6.87
C ASN A 163 -11.18 6.34 -5.57
N GLY A 164 -10.43 6.93 -4.64
CA GLY A 164 -10.97 7.35 -3.33
C GLY A 164 -11.31 6.20 -2.38
N LEU A 165 -11.03 4.95 -2.73
CA LEU A 165 -11.24 3.80 -1.85
C LEU A 165 -10.19 3.81 -0.74
N VAL A 166 -10.61 4.20 0.46
CA VAL A 166 -9.77 4.21 1.66
C VAL A 166 -10.01 2.91 2.43
N PRO A 167 -8.94 2.15 2.79
CA PRO A 167 -9.09 0.95 3.62
C PRO A 167 -9.64 1.26 5.01
N ALA A 168 -10.13 0.23 5.71
CA ALA A 168 -10.49 0.34 7.11
C ALA A 168 -9.29 0.81 7.96
N PRO A 169 -9.48 1.50 9.10
CA PRO A 169 -8.39 2.09 9.88
C PRO A 169 -7.26 1.11 10.25
N ASP A 170 -7.60 -0.12 10.67
CA ASP A 170 -6.60 -1.14 11.01
C ASP A 170 -5.76 -1.57 9.80
N VAL A 171 -6.38 -1.65 8.63
CA VAL A 171 -5.70 -1.98 7.36
C VAL A 171 -4.83 -0.81 6.90
N LEU A 172 -5.38 0.40 6.93
CA LEU A 172 -4.66 1.63 6.59
C LEU A 172 -3.43 1.80 7.46
N ARG A 173 -3.54 1.53 8.78
CA ARG A 173 -2.44 1.61 9.75
C ARG A 173 -1.24 0.75 9.37
N VAL A 174 -1.44 -0.38 8.69
CA VAL A 174 -0.32 -1.21 8.19
C VAL A 174 0.17 -0.70 6.85
N ILE A 175 -0.75 -0.51 5.91
CA ILE A 175 -0.42 -0.25 4.50
C ILE A 175 0.25 1.10 4.30
N SER A 176 -0.10 2.12 5.08
CA SER A 176 0.50 3.47 4.98
C SER A 176 2.01 3.49 5.21
N HIS A 177 2.59 2.44 5.80
CA HIS A 177 4.02 2.35 6.09
C HIS A 177 4.78 1.36 5.20
N ILE A 178 4.15 0.80 4.15
CA ILE A 178 4.80 -0.12 3.22
C ILE A 178 5.54 0.68 2.14
N ASP A 179 6.75 1.11 2.46
CA ASP A 179 7.64 1.79 1.52
C ASP A 179 8.81 0.91 1.16
N LEU A 180 9.00 0.68 -0.15
CA LEU A 180 10.01 -0.25 -0.65
C LEU A 180 10.99 0.46 -1.56
N LEU A 181 12.27 0.40 -1.22
CA LEU A 181 13.37 0.85 -2.08
C LEU A 181 13.87 -0.35 -2.90
N CYS A 182 13.79 -0.24 -4.22
CA CYS A 182 14.12 -1.29 -5.16
C CYS A 182 15.49 -1.06 -5.77
N TYR A 183 16.39 -2.01 -5.55
CA TYR A 183 17.76 -2.03 -6.06
C TYR A 183 17.86 -2.92 -7.28
N ALA A 184 18.57 -2.48 -8.31
CA ALA A 184 19.07 -3.42 -9.31
C ALA A 184 19.95 -4.48 -8.62
N HIS A 185 19.92 -5.70 -9.13
CA HIS A 185 20.86 -6.72 -8.69
C HIS A 185 21.38 -7.57 -9.84
N ARG A 186 22.39 -8.39 -9.53
CA ARG A 186 23.03 -9.35 -10.45
C ARG A 186 23.48 -10.59 -9.68
N PRO A 187 23.56 -11.78 -10.30
CA PRO A 187 23.17 -12.09 -11.68
C PRO A 187 21.65 -12.13 -11.85
N ASN A 188 21.20 -11.99 -13.11
CA ASN A 188 19.78 -12.07 -13.47
C ASN A 188 19.50 -13.42 -14.12
N VAL A 189 19.36 -14.46 -13.29
CA VAL A 189 19.09 -15.83 -13.79
C VAL A 189 17.58 -15.99 -13.99
N PRO A 190 17.09 -16.23 -15.20
CA PRO A 190 15.64 -16.30 -15.43
C PRO A 190 14.97 -17.49 -14.75
N MET A 191 13.79 -17.24 -14.15
CA MET A 191 12.97 -18.24 -13.46
C MET A 191 12.26 -19.19 -14.45
N ASN A 192 11.86 -18.70 -15.62
CA ASN A 192 11.15 -19.44 -16.67
C ASN A 192 9.92 -20.22 -16.17
N ARG A 193 9.11 -19.60 -15.31
CA ARG A 193 7.94 -20.23 -14.68
C ARG A 193 6.64 -19.70 -15.27
N ALA A 194 5.74 -20.60 -15.67
CA ALA A 194 4.37 -20.23 -16.01
C ALA A 194 3.51 -20.12 -14.74
N LEU A 195 2.71 -19.07 -14.63
CA LEU A 195 1.80 -18.81 -13.51
C LEU A 195 0.47 -18.27 -14.01
N ALA A 196 -0.61 -18.58 -13.31
CA ALA A 196 -1.89 -17.88 -13.47
C ALA A 196 -1.99 -16.78 -12.41
N LEU A 197 -2.21 -15.53 -12.82
CA LEU A 197 -2.37 -14.38 -11.94
C LEU A 197 -3.83 -13.93 -11.90
N GLN A 198 -4.35 -13.72 -10.69
CA GLN A 198 -5.69 -13.19 -10.44
C GLN A 198 -5.59 -11.94 -9.57
N GLN A 199 -6.24 -10.85 -9.99
CA GLN A 199 -6.29 -9.61 -9.21
C GLN A 199 -6.99 -9.83 -7.87
N LEU A 200 -6.34 -9.33 -6.80
CA LEU A 200 -6.95 -9.24 -5.47
C LEU A 200 -7.51 -7.84 -5.20
N ASN A 201 -7.01 -6.84 -5.93
CA ASN A 201 -7.43 -5.46 -5.71
C ASN A 201 -8.91 -5.26 -6.05
N PRO A 202 -9.74 -4.76 -5.12
CA PRO A 202 -11.19 -4.64 -5.35
C PRO A 202 -11.57 -3.66 -6.46
N VAL A 203 -10.71 -2.71 -6.81
CA VAL A 203 -10.95 -1.78 -7.93
C VAL A 203 -10.65 -2.46 -9.27
N LEU A 204 -9.70 -3.39 -9.33
CA LEU A 204 -9.25 -4.03 -10.58
C LEU A 204 -9.89 -5.40 -10.82
N THR A 205 -10.44 -6.04 -9.79
CA THR A 205 -11.23 -7.26 -9.92
C THR A 205 -12.40 -7.01 -10.88
N GLY A 206 -12.49 -7.83 -11.92
CA GLY A 206 -13.50 -7.70 -12.98
C GLY A 206 -13.14 -6.71 -14.10
N GLN A 207 -12.10 -5.88 -13.92
CA GLN A 207 -11.57 -5.03 -14.99
C GLN A 207 -10.39 -5.68 -15.71
N ILE A 208 -9.53 -6.36 -14.96
CA ILE A 208 -8.39 -7.12 -15.52
C ILE A 208 -8.69 -8.61 -15.32
N PRO A 209 -8.81 -9.40 -16.41
CA PRO A 209 -9.10 -10.82 -16.31
C PRO A 209 -7.93 -11.59 -15.72
N THR A 210 -8.21 -12.78 -15.17
CA THR A 210 -7.15 -13.74 -14.82
C THR A 210 -6.32 -14.07 -16.06
N ALA A 211 -5.00 -14.07 -15.93
CA ALA A 211 -4.09 -14.24 -17.06
C ALA A 211 -3.01 -15.28 -16.75
N SER A 212 -2.64 -16.06 -17.76
CA SER A 212 -1.42 -16.87 -17.71
C SER A 212 -0.22 -16.03 -18.14
N VAL A 213 0.81 -15.99 -17.31
CA VAL A 213 2.05 -15.25 -17.55
C VAL A 213 3.25 -16.18 -17.51
N ARG A 214 4.33 -15.79 -18.18
CA ARG A 214 5.65 -16.42 -18.04
C ARG A 214 6.59 -15.48 -17.31
N VAL A 215 7.04 -15.87 -16.12
CA VAL A 215 8.05 -15.16 -15.34
C VAL A 215 9.43 -15.45 -15.91
N THR A 216 10.18 -14.41 -16.23
CA THR A 216 11.51 -14.51 -16.85
C THR A 216 12.59 -14.01 -15.91
N ASP A 217 13.27 -12.93 -16.25
CA ASP A 217 14.49 -12.45 -15.61
C ASP A 217 14.18 -11.65 -14.36
N PRO A 218 14.84 -11.91 -13.22
CA PRO A 218 14.80 -10.98 -12.09
C PRO A 218 15.53 -9.69 -12.47
N ARG A 219 15.07 -8.58 -11.91
CA ARG A 219 15.60 -7.24 -12.18
C ARG A 219 15.98 -6.50 -10.91
N GLN A 220 15.12 -6.58 -9.90
CA GLN A 220 15.23 -5.72 -8.73
C GLN A 220 14.88 -6.48 -7.45
N LEU A 221 15.56 -6.12 -6.36
CA LEU A 221 15.16 -6.49 -5.01
C LEU A 221 14.65 -5.24 -4.30
N CYS A 222 13.38 -5.28 -3.91
CA CYS A 222 12.73 -4.23 -3.14
C CYS A 222 12.78 -4.58 -1.65
N VAL A 223 13.26 -3.63 -0.85
CA VAL A 223 13.46 -3.80 0.59
C VAL A 223 12.75 -2.68 1.36
N PRO A 224 12.25 -2.97 2.58
CA PRO A 224 11.46 -2.01 3.33
C PRO A 224 12.35 -0.90 3.89
N VAL A 225 11.90 0.34 3.73
CA VAL A 225 12.61 1.54 4.19
C VAL A 225 11.68 2.44 4.98
N LEU A 226 12.25 3.19 5.91
CA LEU A 226 11.60 4.27 6.64
C LEU A 226 12.05 5.60 6.07
N LYS A 227 11.09 6.49 5.81
CA LYS A 227 11.38 7.90 5.50
C LYS A 227 11.56 8.71 6.77
N ALA A 228 12.51 9.64 6.76
CA ALA A 228 12.60 10.64 7.82
C ALA A 228 11.27 11.41 7.97
N GLY A 229 10.82 11.58 9.21
CA GLY A 229 9.52 12.19 9.53
C GLY A 229 8.36 11.19 9.71
N ASP A 230 8.57 9.91 9.40
CA ASP A 230 7.58 8.84 9.67
C ASP A 230 7.79 8.20 11.05
N THR A 231 6.71 7.72 11.67
CA THR A 231 6.72 6.96 12.93
C THR A 231 5.85 5.73 12.75
N ILE A 232 6.48 4.55 12.70
CA ILE A 232 5.78 3.28 12.52
C ILE A 232 5.45 2.69 13.90
N PRO A 233 4.19 2.35 14.19
CA PRO A 233 3.82 1.62 15.40
C PRO A 233 4.60 0.30 15.52
N PRO A 234 5.07 -0.12 16.72
CA PRO A 234 5.89 -1.32 16.86
C PRO A 234 5.28 -2.60 16.31
N ASP A 235 3.97 -2.80 16.50
CA ASP A 235 3.20 -3.93 15.98
C ASP A 235 3.16 -3.95 14.43
N VAL A 236 3.11 -2.77 13.82
CA VAL A 236 3.18 -2.63 12.35
C VAL A 236 4.60 -2.85 11.84
N LEU A 237 5.60 -2.32 12.55
CA LEU A 237 7.01 -2.49 12.21
C LEU A 237 7.41 -3.97 12.22
N ASP A 238 6.84 -4.74 13.14
CA ASP A 238 7.06 -6.19 13.24
C ASP A 238 6.62 -6.95 11.98
N ILE A 239 5.73 -6.39 11.16
CA ILE A 239 5.31 -6.91 9.85
C ILE A 239 6.13 -6.27 8.74
N VAL A 240 6.12 -4.94 8.65
CA VAL A 240 6.63 -4.18 7.49
C VAL A 240 8.13 -4.43 7.25
N ARG A 241 8.93 -4.58 8.32
CA ARG A 241 10.38 -4.79 8.19
C ARG A 241 10.78 -6.06 7.45
N TRP A 242 9.85 -6.98 7.24
CA TRP A 242 10.06 -8.25 6.57
C TRP A 242 9.61 -8.28 5.10
N ILE A 243 9.05 -7.18 4.59
CA ILE A 243 8.52 -7.13 3.22
C ILE A 243 9.66 -6.97 2.22
N ASP A 244 10.23 -8.09 1.80
CA ASP A 244 11.22 -8.13 0.74
C ASP A 244 10.63 -8.78 -0.50
N LEU A 245 10.65 -8.04 -1.61
CA LEU A 245 10.06 -8.49 -2.86
C LEU A 245 11.12 -8.51 -3.96
N GLU A 246 11.32 -9.67 -4.59
CA GLU A 246 12.11 -9.77 -5.81
C GLU A 246 11.20 -9.56 -7.02
N ARG A 247 11.59 -8.65 -7.91
CA ARG A 247 10.83 -8.26 -9.10
C ARG A 247 11.40 -8.94 -10.33
N TYR A 248 10.51 -9.61 -11.05
CA TYR A 248 10.81 -10.33 -12.27
C TYR A 248 10.08 -9.68 -13.43
N ASP A 249 10.71 -9.66 -14.61
CA ASP A 249 9.99 -9.41 -15.85
C ASP A 249 8.98 -10.55 -16.10
N ILE A 250 7.86 -10.19 -16.72
CA ILE A 250 6.85 -11.15 -17.17
C ILE A 250 6.50 -10.95 -18.63
N ILE A 251 6.17 -12.05 -19.29
CA ILE A 251 5.48 -12.06 -20.57
C ILE A 251 4.01 -12.35 -20.27
N ALA A 252 3.16 -11.37 -20.52
CA ALA A 252 1.73 -11.39 -20.22
C ALA A 252 0.90 -11.01 -21.46
N PRO A 253 -0.38 -11.44 -21.54
CA PRO A 253 -1.28 -10.97 -22.58
C PRO A 253 -1.54 -9.46 -22.45
N ALA A 254 -2.01 -8.84 -23.55
CA ALA A 254 -2.48 -7.47 -23.50
C ALA A 254 -3.68 -7.34 -22.55
N ILE A 255 -3.76 -6.21 -21.86
CA ILE A 255 -4.83 -5.89 -20.91
C ILE A 255 -5.71 -4.75 -21.46
N PRO A 256 -6.97 -4.64 -21.02
CA PRO A 256 -7.72 -3.41 -21.22
C PRO A 256 -7.03 -2.24 -20.51
N GLN A 257 -7.12 -1.05 -21.10
CA GLN A 257 -6.65 0.17 -20.44
C GLN A 257 -7.57 0.51 -19.27
N VAL A 258 -6.98 0.76 -18.10
CA VAL A 258 -7.73 1.12 -16.88
C VAL A 258 -7.18 2.42 -16.35
N THR A 259 -8.01 3.47 -16.29
CA THR A 259 -7.64 4.77 -15.73
C THR A 259 -8.07 4.86 -14.27
N LEU A 260 -7.15 5.31 -13.43
CA LEU A 260 -7.29 5.35 -11.98
C LEU A 260 -6.92 6.75 -11.47
N SER A 261 -7.59 7.21 -10.43
CA SER A 261 -7.08 8.29 -9.58
C SER A 261 -6.33 7.70 -8.39
N LEU A 262 -5.14 8.22 -8.09
CA LEU A 262 -4.27 7.77 -7.02
C LEU A 262 -4.12 8.85 -5.96
N ARG A 263 -4.03 8.43 -4.69
CA ARG A 263 -3.69 9.30 -3.57
C ARG A 263 -2.70 8.58 -2.66
N HIS A 264 -1.59 9.24 -2.30
CA HIS A 264 -0.61 8.66 -1.37
C HIS A 264 -1.23 8.41 0.01
N LEU A 265 -0.94 7.23 0.54
CA LEU A 265 -1.32 6.82 1.89
C LEU A 265 -0.19 7.03 2.88
N ASN A 266 1.05 7.17 2.41
CA ASN A 266 2.18 7.38 3.30
C ASN A 266 2.09 8.75 4.01
N PRO A 267 2.25 8.82 5.35
CA PRO A 267 2.10 10.07 6.10
C PRO A 267 3.04 11.20 5.66
N VAL A 268 4.27 10.88 5.26
CA VAL A 268 5.28 11.86 4.80
C VAL A 268 4.97 12.39 3.40
N LEU A 269 4.33 11.57 2.55
CA LEU A 269 4.00 11.92 1.16
C LEU A 269 2.53 12.28 0.95
N ALA A 270 1.70 12.25 1.99
CA ALA A 270 0.26 12.52 1.92
C ALA A 270 -0.09 13.94 1.42
N GLY A 271 0.88 14.87 1.48
CA GLY A 271 0.75 16.23 0.96
C GLY A 271 1.03 16.37 -0.54
N LEU A 272 1.47 15.30 -1.22
CA LEU A 272 1.63 15.34 -2.67
C LEU A 272 0.27 15.46 -3.38
N PRO A 273 0.23 16.09 -4.57
CA PRO A 273 -1.00 16.14 -5.36
C PRO A 273 -1.51 14.73 -5.69
N GLY A 274 -2.83 14.60 -5.78
CA GLY A 274 -3.44 13.39 -6.35
C GLY A 274 -2.96 13.17 -7.79
N GLU A 275 -2.91 11.91 -8.20
CA GLU A 275 -2.37 11.52 -9.50
C GLU A 275 -3.42 10.81 -10.36
N THR A 276 -3.19 10.81 -11.67
CA THR A 276 -3.93 9.96 -12.60
C THR A 276 -2.97 8.96 -13.22
N ALA A 277 -3.38 7.69 -13.27
CA ALA A 277 -2.61 6.61 -13.88
C ALA A 277 -3.49 5.78 -14.81
N THR A 278 -3.12 5.68 -16.09
CA THR A 278 -3.72 4.70 -17.00
C THR A 278 -2.80 3.49 -17.11
N LEU A 279 -3.29 2.31 -16.73
CA LEU A 279 -2.59 1.04 -16.87
C LEU A 279 -2.56 0.65 -18.36
N THR A 280 -1.39 0.34 -18.89
CA THR A 280 -1.20 0.09 -20.34
C THR A 280 -0.64 -1.29 -20.66
N GLY A 281 -0.17 -2.03 -19.67
CA GLY A 281 0.36 -3.38 -19.83
C GLY A 281 1.00 -3.91 -18.55
N ALA A 282 0.89 -5.20 -18.29
CA ALA A 282 1.61 -5.86 -17.21
C ALA A 282 3.09 -6.02 -17.61
N LEU A 283 4.01 -5.65 -16.72
CA LEU A 283 5.45 -5.66 -16.99
C LEU A 283 6.23 -6.59 -16.08
N GLN A 284 5.90 -6.59 -14.80
CA GLN A 284 6.69 -7.27 -13.79
C GLN A 284 5.80 -7.95 -12.74
N LEU A 285 6.35 -8.98 -12.10
CA LEU A 285 5.79 -9.63 -10.93
C LEU A 285 6.78 -9.50 -9.77
N ALA A 286 6.33 -8.92 -8.66
CA ALA A 286 7.07 -8.85 -7.42
C ALA A 286 6.62 -10.01 -6.52
N VAL A 287 7.55 -10.84 -6.07
CA VAL A 287 7.29 -12.03 -5.25
C VAL A 287 8.09 -12.00 -3.96
N PRO A 288 7.57 -12.52 -2.83
CA PRO A 288 8.21 -12.40 -1.54
C PRO A 288 9.40 -13.35 -1.42
N VAL A 289 10.50 -12.82 -0.87
CA VAL A 289 11.75 -13.56 -0.63
C VAL A 289 12.24 -13.33 0.80
N ALA A 290 13.01 -14.28 1.32
CA ALA A 290 13.82 -14.12 2.52
C ALA A 290 15.27 -13.83 2.13
N LYS A 291 15.97 -13.07 2.96
CA LYS A 291 17.40 -12.77 2.81
C LYS A 291 18.26 -13.51 3.83
N ASN A 292 19.36 -14.11 3.38
CA ASN A 292 20.39 -14.73 4.23
C ASN A 292 19.81 -15.73 5.26
N GLY A 293 18.78 -16.47 4.87
CA GLY A 293 18.09 -17.43 5.74
C GLY A 293 17.20 -16.81 6.83
N GLN A 294 17.10 -15.48 6.91
CA GLN A 294 16.22 -14.78 7.84
C GLN A 294 14.79 -14.82 7.31
N VAL A 295 13.92 -15.59 7.99
CA VAL A 295 12.52 -15.79 7.61
C VAL A 295 11.64 -15.00 8.59
N PRO A 296 10.55 -14.37 8.12
CA PRO A 296 9.62 -13.67 9.01
C PRO A 296 9.01 -14.65 10.04
N PRO A 297 8.83 -14.24 11.31
CA PRO A 297 8.25 -15.10 12.33
C PRO A 297 6.73 -15.29 12.16
N GLY A 298 6.19 -16.33 12.80
CA GLY A 298 4.79 -16.74 12.71
C GLY A 298 4.65 -18.06 11.99
#